data_AF-A0A6C0I6P4-F1
#
_entry.id   AF-A0A6C0I6P4-F1
#
_cell.length_a   1.000
_cell.length_b   1.000
_cell.length_c   1.000
_cell.angle_alpha   90.00
_cell.angle_beta   90.00
_cell.angle_gamma   90.00
#
_symmetry.space_group_name_H-M   'P 1'
#
loop_
_entity.id
_entity.type
_entity.pdbx_description
1 polymer ?
#
loop_
_entity_poly.entity_id
_entity_poly.type
_entity_poly.pdbx_seq_one_letter_code
_entity_poly.pdbx_strand_id
1 'polypeptide(L)'
;MELLWISLLVGLGVGMVVSFMFGMYSKSTTNLYARSLFGISSSDLIMDGLILILGAGFFFLSIVSIMVRDSWYPINYPLNFSAEVLLMAFVPALVFLLMCPLRGYPITWEIMMEFAILVVKFGALQVVLQFSGFYSSIFPPKI
;
A
#
# COMPACT_ATOMS: atom_id res chain seq x y z
N MET A 1 1.97 5.84 24.24
CA MET A 1 0.53 6.10 24.16
C MET A 1 0.18 7.54 23.74
N GLU A 2 1.13 8.41 23.38
CA GLU A 2 0.79 9.81 23.05
C GLU A 2 0.81 10.12 21.55
N LEU A 3 1.82 9.63 20.82
CA LEU A 3 2.00 9.96 19.40
C LEU A 3 0.87 9.43 18.49
N LEU A 4 0.36 8.23 18.81
CA LEU A 4 -0.64 7.53 18.00
C LEU A 4 -2.02 8.19 18.11
N TRP A 5 -2.37 8.70 19.30
CA TRP A 5 -3.61 9.45 19.50
C TRP A 5 -3.55 10.84 18.88
N ILE A 6 -2.38 11.49 18.94
CA ILE A 6 -2.16 12.78 18.28
C ILE A 6 -2.27 12.65 16.75
N SER A 7 -1.64 11.63 16.14
CA SER A 7 -1.74 11.42 14.69
C SER A 7 -3.16 11.09 14.25
N LEU A 8 -3.90 10.32 15.05
CA LEU A 8 -5.29 9.97 14.77
C LEU A 8 -6.21 11.20 14.88
N LEU A 9 -6.03 12.05 15.89
CA LEU A 9 -6.76 13.31 16.05
C LEU A 9 -6.47 14.31 14.92
N VAL A 10 -5.20 14.46 14.54
CA VAL A 10 -4.80 15.34 13.43
C VAL A 10 -5.36 14.82 12.10
N GLY A 11 -5.26 13.51 11.85
CA GLY A 11 -5.80 12.88 10.65
C GLY A 11 -7.32 13.03 10.53
N LEU A 12 -8.06 12.80 11.63
CA LEU A 12 -9.50 13.04 11.69
C LEU A 12 -9.85 14.51 11.50
N GLY A 13 -9.12 15.42 12.14
CA GLY A 13 -9.34 16.86 12.02
C GLY A 13 -9.15 17.36 10.60
N VAL A 14 -8.04 17.00 9.97
CA VAL A 14 -7.76 17.35 8.57
C VAL A 14 -8.79 16.72 7.64
N GLY A 15 -9.13 15.44 7.83
CA GLY A 15 -10.15 14.75 7.04
C GLY A 15 -11.53 15.41 7.13
N MET A 16 -11.90 15.87 8.33
CA MET A 16 -13.17 16.58 8.57
C MET A 16 -13.19 17.95 7.88
N VAL A 17 -12.11 18.72 7.97
CA VAL A 17 -11.98 20.03 7.30
C VAL A 17 -12.05 19.87 5.78
N VAL A 18 -11.30 18.92 5.21
CA VAL A 18 -11.30 18.67 3.76
C VAL A 18 -12.68 18.22 3.28
N SER A 19 -13.33 17.33 4.04
CA SER A 19 -14.69 16.87 3.73
C SER A 19 -15.70 18.01 3.78
N PHE A 20 -15.61 18.89 4.77
CA PHE A 20 -16.46 20.07 4.89
C PHE A 20 -16.25 21.06 3.74
N MET A 21 -14.99 21.30 3.37
CA MET A 21 -14.64 22.18 2.26
C MET A 21 -15.22 21.67 0.93
N PHE A 22 -15.01 20.40 0.60
CA PHE A 22 -15.57 19.81 -0.62
C PHE A 22 -17.10 19.65 -0.57
N GLY A 23 -17.68 19.47 0.61
CA GLY A 23 -19.13 19.38 0.79
C GLY A 23 -19.86 20.70 0.54
N MET A 24 -19.34 21.81 1.07
CA MET A 24 -20.03 23.11 1.01
C MET A 24 -19.60 24.01 -0.15
N TYR A 25 -18.30 24.00 -0.51
CA TYR A 25 -17.73 24.99 -1.43
C TYR A 25 -17.39 24.45 -2.81
N SER A 26 -17.68 23.18 -3.09
CA SER A 26 -17.36 22.60 -4.39
C SER A 26 -18.34 23.01 -5.49
N LYS A 27 -17.80 23.28 -6.67
CA LYS A 27 -18.57 23.51 -7.89
C LYS A 27 -18.75 22.19 -8.64
N SER A 28 -19.92 21.98 -9.23
CA SER A 28 -20.16 20.83 -10.10
C SER A 28 -19.33 20.97 -11.37
N THR A 29 -18.62 19.92 -11.75
CA THR A 29 -17.94 19.83 -13.04
C THR A 29 -18.80 19.07 -14.05
N THR A 30 -18.36 19.00 -15.31
CA THR A 30 -19.03 18.22 -16.38
C THR A 30 -19.06 16.72 -16.10
N ASN A 31 -18.25 16.22 -15.18
CA ASN A 31 -18.21 14.82 -14.78
C ASN A 31 -18.97 14.64 -13.45
N LEU A 32 -19.98 13.75 -13.45
CA LEU A 32 -20.89 13.54 -12.29
C LEU A 32 -20.16 13.13 -11.00
N TYR A 33 -18.97 12.54 -11.13
CA TYR A 33 -18.16 12.04 -10.02
C TYR A 33 -17.01 12.98 -9.60
N ALA A 34 -16.84 14.13 -10.26
CA ALA A 34 -15.75 15.07 -9.96
C ALA A 34 -16.30 16.42 -9.47
N ARG A 35 -15.71 16.91 -8.39
CA ARG A 35 -16.03 18.19 -7.77
C ARG A 35 -14.79 19.07 -7.81
N SER A 36 -14.91 20.33 -8.21
CA SER A 36 -13.78 21.26 -8.22
C SER A 36 -13.87 22.26 -7.08
N LEU A 37 -12.73 22.53 -6.46
CA LEU A 37 -12.59 23.51 -5.39
C LEU A 37 -11.32 24.32 -5.67
N PHE A 38 -11.47 25.64 -5.84
CA PHE A 38 -10.40 26.56 -6.26
C PHE A 38 -9.62 26.13 -7.53
N GLY A 39 -10.30 25.51 -8.50
CA GLY A 39 -9.69 25.09 -9.77
C GLY A 39 -8.96 23.74 -9.72
N ILE A 40 -8.89 23.10 -8.55
CA ILE A 40 -8.35 21.75 -8.36
C ILE A 40 -9.51 20.76 -8.43
N SER A 41 -9.37 19.71 -9.23
CA SER A 41 -10.37 18.63 -9.30
C SER A 41 -10.20 17.64 -8.14
N SER A 42 -11.31 17.11 -7.63
CA SER A 42 -11.29 16.11 -6.57
C SER A 42 -10.57 14.83 -6.99
N SER A 43 -10.61 14.45 -8.27
CA SER A 43 -9.89 13.28 -8.78
C SER A 43 -8.38 13.47 -8.73
N ASP A 44 -7.89 14.66 -9.10
CA ASP A 44 -6.45 14.95 -9.08
C ASP A 44 -5.95 15.03 -7.64
N LEU A 45 -6.70 15.69 -6.75
CA LEU A 45 -6.35 15.78 -5.33
C LEU A 45 -6.32 14.42 -4.64
N ILE A 46 -7.30 13.55 -4.92
CA ILE A 46 -7.33 12.19 -4.37
C ILE A 46 -6.17 11.36 -4.93
N MET A 47 -5.92 11.43 -6.24
CA MET A 47 -4.81 10.70 -6.88
C MET A 47 -3.45 11.14 -6.30
N ASP A 48 -3.19 12.44 -6.24
CA ASP A 48 -1.96 13.01 -5.71
C ASP A 48 -1.78 12.68 -4.22
N GLY A 49 -2.86 12.78 -3.44
CA GLY A 49 -2.86 12.38 -2.03
C GLY A 49 -2.56 10.89 -1.83
N LEU A 50 -3.11 10.03 -2.68
CA LEU A 50 -2.89 8.58 -2.63
C LEU A 50 -1.44 8.23 -3.00
N ILE A 51 -0.89 8.87 -4.05
CA ILE A 51 0.51 8.74 -4.43
C ILE A 51 1.43 9.19 -3.29
N LEU A 52 1.13 10.34 -2.66
CA LEU A 52 1.92 10.87 -1.55
C LEU A 52 1.89 9.93 -0.33
N ILE A 53 0.72 9.42 0.05
CA ILE A 53 0.58 8.50 1.19
C ILE A 53 1.31 7.18 0.91
N LEU A 54 1.19 6.62 -0.29
CA LEU A 54 1.92 5.41 -0.67
C LEU A 54 3.43 5.62 -0.65
N GLY A 55 3.91 6.74 -1.22
CA GLY A 55 5.32 7.09 -1.25
C GLY A 55 5.89 7.31 0.16
N ALA A 56 5.20 8.07 0.99
CA ALA A 56 5.59 8.32 2.38
C ALA A 56 5.56 7.04 3.22
N GLY A 57 4.54 6.19 3.04
CA GLY A 57 4.42 4.91 3.70
C GLY A 57 5.56 3.96 3.35
N PHE A 58 5.90 3.86 2.06
CA PHE A 58 7.05 3.08 1.61
C PHE A 58 8.36 3.58 2.22
N PHE A 59 8.59 4.90 2.22
CA PHE A 59 9.82 5.48 2.76
C PHE A 59 9.93 5.29 4.27
N PHE A 60 8.83 5.50 5.01
CA PHE A 60 8.77 5.26 6.43
C PHE A 60 9.05 3.80 6.79
N LEU A 61 8.36 2.85 6.15
CA LEU A 61 8.57 1.42 6.36
C LEU A 61 10.01 1.00 6.02
N SER A 62 10.58 1.57 4.96
CA SER A 62 11.98 1.32 4.59
C SER A 62 12.96 1.80 5.66
N ILE A 63 12.75 3.00 6.23
CA ILE A 63 13.58 3.51 7.33
C ILE A 63 13.46 2.64 8.56
N VAL A 64 12.24 2.30 8.98
CA VAL A 64 12.02 1.42 10.14
C VAL A 64 12.68 0.05 9.90
N SER A 65 12.63 -0.47 8.67
CA SER A 65 13.32 -1.70 8.29
C SER A 65 14.83 -1.62 8.37
N ILE A 66 15.43 -0.48 8.02
CA ILE A 66 16.87 -0.28 8.21
C ILE A 66 17.21 -0.20 9.70
N MET A 67 16.36 0.44 10.51
CA MET A 67 16.63 0.69 11.94
C MET A 67 16.43 -0.55 12.82
N VAL A 68 15.39 -1.34 12.59
CA VAL A 68 15.02 -2.48 13.45
C VAL A 68 15.71 -3.77 13.00
N ARG A 69 16.11 -3.85 11.72
CA ARG A 69 16.84 -4.94 11.06
C ARG A 69 16.68 -6.30 11.73
N ASP A 70 15.46 -6.80 11.75
CA ASP A 70 15.18 -8.13 12.28
C ASP A 70 15.60 -9.19 11.26
N SER A 71 16.81 -9.71 11.45
CA SER A 71 17.41 -10.73 10.58
C SER A 71 17.31 -12.13 11.17
N TRP A 72 16.76 -12.27 12.38
CA TRP A 72 16.78 -13.54 13.09
C TRP A 72 15.95 -14.61 12.36
N TYR A 73 14.74 -14.29 11.90
CA TYR A 73 13.87 -15.24 11.22
C TYR A 73 14.43 -15.71 9.85
N PRO A 74 14.88 -14.82 8.94
CA PRO A 74 15.50 -15.24 7.68
C PRO A 74 16.77 -16.08 7.87
N ILE A 75 17.57 -15.81 8.91
CA ILE A 75 18.80 -16.56 9.21
C ILE A 75 18.47 -17.98 9.69
N ASN A 76 17.51 -18.13 10.61
CA ASN A 76 17.21 -19.42 11.22
C ASN A 76 16.29 -20.31 10.38
N TYR A 77 15.41 -19.72 9.55
CA TYR A 77 14.43 -20.45 8.74
C TYR A 77 14.41 -19.98 7.27
N PRO A 78 15.52 -20.13 6.52
CA PRO A 78 15.65 -19.58 5.17
C PRO A 78 14.64 -20.16 4.17
N LEU A 79 14.30 -21.45 4.29
CA LEU A 79 13.32 -22.09 3.39
C LEU A 79 11.90 -21.58 3.63
N ASN A 80 11.50 -21.41 4.90
CA ASN A 80 10.17 -20.88 5.23
C ASN A 80 10.06 -19.43 4.80
N PHE A 81 11.13 -18.64 5.01
CA PHE A 81 11.24 -17.27 4.52
C PHE A 81 11.03 -17.20 2.99
N SER A 82 11.78 -18.00 2.22
CA SER A 82 11.66 -17.99 0.75
C SER A 82 10.27 -18.43 0.27
N ALA A 83 9.70 -19.47 0.89
CA ALA A 83 8.36 -19.95 0.54
C ALA A 83 7.28 -18.89 0.84
N GLU A 84 7.38 -18.23 1.98
CA GLU A 84 6.46 -17.18 2.39
C GLU A 84 6.53 -15.97 1.47
N VAL A 85 7.74 -15.49 1.13
CA VAL A 85 7.93 -14.40 0.17
C VAL A 85 7.35 -14.76 -1.19
N LEU A 86 7.58 -15.99 -1.67
CA LEU A 86 7.07 -16.44 -2.97
C LEU A 86 5.54 -16.53 -2.97
N LEU A 87 4.93 -17.08 -1.92
CA LEU A 87 3.47 -17.16 -1.78
C LEU A 87 2.84 -15.78 -1.68
N MET A 88 3.40 -14.89 -0.87
CA MET A 88 2.91 -13.50 -0.72
C MET A 88 3.11 -12.67 -1.98
N ALA A 89 4.09 -13.01 -2.82
CA ALA A 89 4.29 -12.37 -4.11
C ALA A 89 3.28 -12.88 -5.16
N PHE A 90 3.12 -14.20 -5.26
CA PHE A 90 2.33 -14.84 -6.32
C PHE A 90 0.83 -14.80 -6.07
N VAL A 91 0.36 -15.15 -4.86
CA VAL A 91 -1.07 -15.35 -4.58
C VAL A 91 -1.88 -14.06 -4.85
N PRO A 92 -1.47 -12.86 -4.37
CA PRO A 92 -2.19 -11.64 -4.66
C PRO A 92 -2.14 -11.26 -6.15
N ALA A 93 -0.99 -11.43 -6.81
CA ALA A 93 -0.85 -11.16 -8.24
C ALA A 93 -1.74 -12.07 -9.09
N LEU A 94 -1.92 -13.33 -8.67
CA LEU A 94 -2.70 -14.33 -9.38
C LEU A 94 -4.19 -13.97 -9.41
N VAL A 95 -4.71 -13.31 -8.37
CA VAL A 95 -6.08 -12.77 -8.36
C VAL A 95 -6.28 -11.80 -9.52
N PHE A 96 -5.33 -10.91 -9.79
CA PHE A 96 -5.41 -9.96 -10.91
C PHE A 96 -5.30 -10.67 -12.26
N LEU A 97 -4.42 -11.67 -12.39
CA LEU A 97 -4.30 -12.45 -13.61
C LEU A 97 -5.59 -13.22 -13.93
N LEU A 98 -6.25 -13.80 -12.93
CA LEU A 98 -7.53 -14.51 -13.10
C LEU A 98 -8.71 -13.58 -13.35
N MET A 99 -8.66 -12.31 -12.92
CA MET A 99 -9.70 -11.34 -13.26
C MET A 99 -9.78 -11.04 -14.76
N CYS A 100 -8.67 -11.10 -15.49
CA CYS A 100 -8.64 -10.87 -16.94
C CYS A 100 -9.57 -11.81 -17.73
N PRO A 101 -9.43 -13.15 -17.66
CA PRO A 101 -10.32 -14.07 -18.35
C PRO A 101 -11.76 -14.02 -17.82
N LEU A 102 -11.96 -13.76 -16.53
CA LEU A 102 -13.31 -13.59 -15.96
C LEU A 102 -14.04 -12.35 -16.49
N ARG A 103 -13.31 -11.34 -16.93
CA ARG A 103 -13.85 -10.15 -17.62
C ARG A 103 -13.97 -10.33 -19.13
N GLY A 104 -13.65 -11.51 -19.66
CA GLY A 104 -13.72 -11.82 -21.08
C GLY A 104 -12.51 -11.35 -21.91
N TYR A 105 -11.42 -10.94 -21.26
CA TYR A 105 -10.18 -10.55 -21.95
C TYR A 105 -9.22 -11.75 -22.06
N PRO A 106 -8.62 -12.00 -23.24
CA PRO A 106 -7.62 -13.05 -23.40
C PRO A 106 -6.32 -12.69 -22.67
N ILE A 107 -5.59 -13.70 -22.18
CA ILE A 107 -4.28 -13.50 -21.58
C ILE A 107 -3.26 -13.23 -22.70
N THR A 108 -2.84 -11.97 -22.82
CA THR A 108 -1.79 -11.54 -23.77
C THR A 108 -0.42 -11.52 -23.10
N TRP A 109 0.63 -11.34 -23.90
CA TRP A 109 1.99 -11.17 -23.40
C TRP A 109 2.15 -9.94 -22.50
N GLU A 110 1.42 -8.85 -22.80
CA GLU A 110 1.44 -7.63 -21.99
C GLU A 110 0.87 -7.89 -20.59
N ILE A 111 -0.24 -8.61 -20.48
CA ILE A 111 -0.85 -9.00 -19.19
C ILE A 111 0.11 -9.87 -18.38
N MET A 112 0.82 -10.79 -19.04
CA MET A 112 1.84 -11.62 -18.38
C MET A 112 3.02 -10.78 -17.85
N MET A 113 3.42 -9.74 -18.59
CA MET A 113 4.45 -8.79 -18.14
C MET A 113 3.96 -7.95 -16.96
N GLU A 114 2.72 -7.45 -16.99
CA GLU A 114 2.12 -6.74 -15.87
C GLU A 114 1.99 -7.62 -14.62
N PHE A 115 1.60 -8.89 -14.80
CA PHE A 115 1.58 -9.88 -13.73
C PHE A 115 2.98 -10.09 -13.13
N ALA A 116 4.01 -10.26 -13.96
CA ALA A 116 5.38 -10.41 -13.47
C ALA A 116 5.85 -9.19 -12.67
N ILE A 117 5.51 -7.98 -13.13
CA ILE A 117 5.81 -6.73 -12.40
C ILE A 117 5.08 -6.71 -11.05
N LEU A 118 3.82 -7.14 -11.00
CA LEU A 118 3.06 -7.21 -9.75
C LEU A 118 3.68 -8.21 -8.77
N VAL A 119 4.07 -9.40 -9.23
CA VAL A 119 4.77 -10.40 -8.40
C VAL A 119 6.03 -9.79 -7.79
N VAL A 120 6.85 -9.11 -8.58
CA VAL A 120 8.09 -8.46 -8.09
C VAL A 120 7.76 -7.38 -7.05
N LYS A 121 6.74 -6.54 -7.29
CA LYS A 121 6.34 -5.49 -6.35
C LYS A 121 5.87 -6.07 -5.01
N PHE A 122 5.01 -7.08 -5.03
CA PHE A 122 4.52 -7.72 -3.80
C PHE A 122 5.63 -8.47 -3.08
N GLY A 123 6.52 -9.15 -3.80
CA GLY A 123 7.69 -9.80 -3.20
C GLY A 123 8.64 -8.81 -2.53
N ALA A 124 8.96 -7.69 -3.19
CA ALA A 124 9.80 -6.64 -2.61
C ALA A 124 9.15 -6.03 -1.34
N LEU A 125 7.83 -5.80 -1.38
CA LEU A 125 7.09 -5.28 -0.23
C LEU A 125 7.11 -6.27 0.94
N GLN A 126 6.93 -7.56 0.69
CA GLN A 126 7.00 -8.59 1.74
C GLN A 126 8.39 -8.67 2.37
N VAL A 127 9.45 -8.58 1.57
CA VAL A 127 10.84 -8.54 2.08
C VAL A 127 11.04 -7.33 2.99
N VAL A 128 10.63 -6.13 2.56
CA VAL A 128 10.73 -4.91 3.38
C VAL A 128 9.92 -5.03 4.67
N LEU A 129 8.71 -5.60 4.61
CA LEU A 129 7.89 -5.83 5.79
C LEU A 129 8.54 -6.80 6.78
N GLN A 130 9.15 -7.88 6.31
CA GLN A 130 9.79 -8.84 7.22
C GLN A 130 11.02 -8.22 7.90
N PHE A 131 11.82 -7.44 7.17
CA PHE A 131 12.94 -6.72 7.76
C PHE A 131 12.54 -5.48 8.57
N SER A 132 11.27 -5.05 8.52
CA SER A 132 10.73 -3.94 9.33
C SER A 132 10.61 -4.23 10.82
N GLY A 133 10.84 -5.47 11.25
CA GLY A 133 10.60 -5.90 12.64
C GLY A 133 9.12 -6.11 12.96
N PHE A 134 8.24 -6.04 11.95
CA PHE A 134 6.83 -6.39 12.10
C PHE A 134 6.65 -7.82 12.61
N TYR A 135 7.49 -8.75 12.15
CA TYR A 135 7.41 -10.16 12.54
C TYR A 135 7.91 -10.41 13.97
N SER A 136 8.98 -9.75 14.44
CA SER A 136 9.37 -9.84 15.86
C SER A 136 8.35 -9.20 16.80
N SER A 137 7.62 -8.18 16.34
CA SER A 137 6.55 -7.56 17.12
C SER A 137 5.34 -8.50 17.31
N ILE A 138 4.96 -9.25 16.26
CA ILE A 138 3.81 -10.15 16.29
C ILE A 138 4.17 -11.54 16.82
N PHE A 139 5.35 -12.04 16.46
CA PHE A 139 5.90 -13.33 16.84
C PHE A 139 7.20 -13.11 17.60
N PRO A 140 7.13 -12.66 18.86
CA PRO A 140 8.33 -12.47 19.67
C PRO A 140 9.08 -13.81 19.79
N PRO A 141 10.42 -13.80 19.66
CA PRO A 141 11.20 -15.01 19.83
C PRO A 141 10.92 -15.58 21.22
N LYS A 142 10.55 -16.87 21.28
CA LYS A 142 10.45 -17.59 22.54
C LYS A 142 11.86 -17.70 23.10
N ILE A 143 12.15 -16.86 24.10
CA ILE A 143 13.36 -16.97 24.94
C ILE A 143 13.34 -18.34 25.62
#